data_AF-A0A7D9I239-F1
#
_entry.id   AF-A0A7D9I239-F1
#
_cell.length_a   1.000
_cell.length_b   1.000
_cell.length_c   1.000
_cell.angle_alpha   90.00
_cell.angle_beta   90.00
_cell.angle_gamma   90.00
#
_symmetry.space_group_name_H-M   'P 1'
#
loop_
_entity.id
_entity.type
_entity.pdbx_description
1 polymer ?
#
loop_
_entity_poly.entity_id
_entity_poly.type
_entity_poly.pdbx_seq_one_letter_code
_entity_poly.pdbx_strand_id
1 'polypeptide(L)'
;KVWNAITGEELVTFQHKHIVKTVDFSEDCTQLLTGSNEKVLRLFDLNNTDSDPQLLTGHKGNIKSAVLDSSGQKIFSGGDDKIIRFWDIRTMTEFKKIETGHPVSSMEINRDGTILIVTYGNEVSFWDTSSCEKIKSFECPCDIYSASLHPDKSCFVAGGEDFRLFKFDYETGKELESYKGHFGPVHCVRFSPDGELYASGSEDGTLRLWQNTVGKTYGLWKALNGEENNATENGKV
;
A
#
# COMPACT_ATOMS: atom_id res chain seq x y z
N LYS A 1 -3.47 -6.06 15.29
CA LYS A 1 -2.43 -5.94 16.32
C LYS A 1 -1.50 -4.80 15.95
N VAL A 2 -1.03 -4.03 16.92
CA VAL A 2 -0.02 -2.98 16.76
C VAL A 2 1.17 -3.36 17.60
N TRP A 3 2.38 -3.14 17.07
CA TRP A 3 3.63 -3.57 17.68
C TRP A 3 4.61 -2.41 17.74
N ASN A 4 5.49 -2.42 18.74
CA ASN A 4 6.65 -1.55 18.77
C ASN A 4 7.71 -2.12 17.80
N ALA A 5 8.05 -1.36 16.76
CA ALA A 5 8.98 -1.81 15.73
C ALA A 5 10.44 -1.97 16.23
N ILE A 6 10.81 -1.35 17.35
CA ILE A 6 12.16 -1.43 17.94
C ILE A 6 12.25 -2.61 18.89
N THR A 7 11.29 -2.76 19.81
CA THR A 7 11.34 -3.78 20.87
C THR A 7 10.68 -5.09 20.46
N GLY A 8 9.81 -5.08 19.46
CA GLY A 8 8.98 -6.23 19.08
C GLY A 8 7.80 -6.50 20.02
N GLU A 9 7.53 -5.60 20.98
CA GLU A 9 6.44 -5.74 21.94
C GLU A 9 5.07 -5.50 21.28
N GLU A 10 4.07 -6.32 21.62
CA GLU A 10 2.68 -6.09 21.24
C GLU A 10 2.10 -4.95 22.10
N LEU A 11 1.73 -3.83 21.47
CA LEU A 11 1.18 -2.66 22.18
C LEU A 11 -0.33 -2.80 22.40
N VAL A 12 -1.07 -3.16 21.35
CA VAL A 12 -2.53 -3.27 21.40
C VAL A 12 -3.08 -4.22 20.34
N THR A 13 -4.19 -4.89 20.66
CA THR A 13 -4.92 -5.75 19.72
C THR A 13 -6.38 -5.30 19.57
N PHE A 14 -6.74 -4.89 18.36
CA PHE A 14 -8.12 -4.61 17.95
C PHE A 14 -8.78 -5.85 17.34
N GLN A 15 -10.00 -6.17 17.80
CA GLN A 15 -10.74 -7.34 17.34
C GLN A 15 -11.65 -7.01 16.15
N HIS A 16 -11.69 -7.91 15.17
CA HIS A 16 -12.60 -7.85 14.02
C HIS A 16 -13.36 -9.18 13.89
N LYS A 17 -14.58 -9.13 13.36
CA LYS A 17 -15.40 -10.35 13.16
C LYS A 17 -14.99 -11.13 11.91
N HIS A 18 -14.28 -10.48 11.00
CA HIS A 18 -13.78 -11.09 9.78
C HIS A 18 -12.34 -10.63 9.49
N ILE A 19 -11.70 -11.33 8.57
CA ILE A 19 -10.38 -11.02 8.00
C ILE A 19 -10.26 -9.53 7.68
N VAL A 20 -9.26 -8.90 8.30
CA VAL A 20 -8.77 -7.56 7.96
C VAL A 20 -7.85 -7.69 6.76
N LYS A 21 -8.09 -6.90 5.72
CA LYS A 21 -7.35 -6.96 4.45
C LYS A 21 -6.40 -5.79 4.26
N THR A 22 -6.67 -4.66 4.91
CA THR A 22 -5.88 -3.44 4.80
C THR A 22 -5.80 -2.76 6.15
N VAL A 23 -4.64 -2.19 6.44
CA VAL A 23 -4.38 -1.33 7.59
C VAL A 23 -3.54 -0.15 7.13
N ASP A 24 -3.73 1.01 7.73
CA ASP A 24 -2.92 2.20 7.46
C ASP A 24 -2.86 3.11 8.68
N PHE A 25 -1.75 3.82 8.87
CA PHE A 25 -1.58 4.77 9.99
C PHE A 25 -1.69 6.20 9.48
N SER A 26 -2.21 7.10 10.31
CA SER A 26 -2.04 8.54 10.06
C SER A 26 -0.56 8.92 10.16
N GLU A 27 -0.17 10.01 9.50
CA GLU A 27 1.23 10.47 9.47
C GLU A 27 1.79 10.77 10.87
N ASP A 28 0.94 11.26 11.78
CA ASP A 28 1.27 11.51 13.18
C ASP A 28 1.19 10.26 14.07
N CYS A 29 0.86 9.09 13.50
CA CYS A 29 0.68 7.81 14.19
C CYS A 29 -0.37 7.85 15.32
N THR A 30 -1.32 8.77 15.28
CA THR A 30 -2.41 8.85 16.28
C THR A 30 -3.66 8.08 15.87
N GLN A 31 -3.80 7.74 14.59
CA GLN A 31 -4.94 6.99 14.08
C GLN A 31 -4.51 5.73 13.36
N LEU A 32 -5.34 4.69 13.47
CA LEU A 32 -5.22 3.45 12.72
C LEU A 32 -6.49 3.21 11.91
N LEU A 33 -6.36 3.23 10.59
CA LEU A 33 -7.38 2.81 9.65
C LEU A 33 -7.30 1.30 9.45
N THR A 34 -8.45 0.64 9.42
CA THR A 34 -8.57 -0.77 9.04
C THR A 34 -9.72 -0.97 8.07
N GLY A 35 -9.56 -1.89 7.12
CA GLY A 35 -10.61 -2.35 6.22
C GLY A 35 -10.68 -3.86 6.21
N SER A 36 -11.89 -4.39 6.22
CA SER A 36 -12.13 -5.83 6.36
C SER A 36 -13.22 -6.33 5.43
N ASN A 37 -13.36 -7.65 5.36
CA ASN A 37 -14.47 -8.31 4.65
C ASN A 37 -15.83 -8.06 5.32
N GLU A 38 -15.89 -7.40 6.48
CA GLU A 38 -17.14 -6.89 7.05
C GLU A 38 -17.72 -5.74 6.22
N LYS A 39 -17.00 -5.25 5.20
CA LYS A 39 -17.42 -4.15 4.32
C LYS A 39 -17.53 -2.80 5.04
N VAL A 40 -16.85 -2.71 6.19
CA VAL A 40 -16.78 -1.52 7.05
C VAL A 40 -15.32 -1.13 7.21
N LEU A 41 -15.05 0.16 7.06
CA LEU A 41 -13.79 0.77 7.49
C LEU A 41 -13.93 1.18 8.95
N ARG A 42 -12.87 0.97 9.73
CA ARG A 42 -12.80 1.42 11.13
C ARG A 42 -11.59 2.31 11.30
N LEU A 43 -11.80 3.46 11.94
CA LEU A 43 -10.76 4.40 12.31
C LEU A 43 -10.64 4.39 13.83
N PHE A 44 -9.51 3.88 14.33
CA PHE A 44 -9.21 3.79 15.76
C PHE A 44 -8.36 4.99 16.18
N ASP A 45 -8.62 5.53 17.37
CA ASP A 45 -7.75 6.50 18.03
C ASP A 45 -6.71 5.75 18.88
N LEU A 46 -5.44 5.87 18.52
CA LEU A 46 -4.32 5.22 19.21
C LEU A 46 -3.92 5.94 20.49
N ASN A 47 -4.34 7.20 20.70
CA ASN A 47 -4.18 7.89 21.98
C ASN A 47 -5.22 7.43 23.01
N ASN A 48 -6.31 6.79 22.56
CA ASN A 48 -7.36 6.27 23.40
C ASN A 48 -7.85 4.90 22.88
N THR A 49 -7.01 3.88 23.09
CA THR A 49 -7.23 2.53 22.55
C THR A 49 -8.46 1.81 23.09
N ASP A 50 -9.00 2.26 24.21
CA ASP A 50 -10.23 1.70 24.82
C ASP A 50 -11.51 2.28 24.19
N SER A 51 -11.39 3.32 23.35
CA SER A 51 -12.53 3.91 22.66
C SER A 51 -13.02 3.06 21.49
N ASP A 52 -14.33 3.07 21.25
CA ASP A 52 -14.90 2.45 20.06
C ASP A 52 -14.41 3.18 18.80
N PRO A 53 -14.06 2.44 17.72
CA PRO A 53 -13.64 3.06 16.48
C PRO A 53 -14.79 3.80 15.80
N GLN A 54 -14.46 4.86 15.09
CA GLN A 54 -15.39 5.46 14.16
C GLN A 54 -15.56 4.56 12.93
N LEU A 55 -16.79 4.45 12.43
CA LEU A 55 -17.15 3.48 11.38
C LEU A 55 -17.52 4.22 10.09
N LEU A 56 -16.97 3.78 8.95
CA LEU A 56 -17.45 4.19 7.63
C LEU A 56 -18.08 3.00 6.91
N THR A 57 -19.37 3.14 6.62
CA THR A 57 -20.20 2.12 5.97
C THR A 57 -20.63 2.56 4.58
N GLY A 58 -20.63 1.66 3.61
CA GLY A 58 -21.07 1.98 2.24
C GLY A 58 -20.59 0.98 1.19
N HIS A 59 -19.50 0.26 1.47
CA HIS A 59 -19.03 -0.86 0.64
C HIS A 59 -20.05 -1.99 0.57
N LYS A 60 -20.28 -2.53 -0.63
CA LYS A 60 -21.18 -3.68 -0.88
C LYS A 60 -20.43 -5.01 -1.02
N GLY A 61 -19.11 -4.94 -1.17
CA GLY A 61 -18.17 -6.06 -1.28
C GLY A 61 -17.07 -5.96 -0.24
N ASN A 62 -16.16 -6.94 -0.22
CA ASN A 62 -15.03 -6.91 0.69
C ASN A 62 -14.14 -5.71 0.37
N ILE A 63 -13.65 -5.03 1.41
CA ILE A 63 -12.64 -3.97 1.26
C ILE A 63 -11.28 -4.65 1.08
N LYS A 64 -10.58 -4.32 -0.01
CA LYS A 64 -9.25 -4.87 -0.29
C LYS A 64 -8.13 -3.91 0.07
N SER A 65 -8.35 -2.61 -0.13
CA SER A 65 -7.36 -1.58 0.14
C SER A 65 -8.02 -0.31 0.64
N ALA A 66 -7.38 0.35 1.60
CA ALA A 66 -7.77 1.66 2.07
C ALA A 66 -6.54 2.39 2.64
N VAL A 67 -6.47 3.70 2.40
CA VAL A 67 -5.34 4.55 2.79
C VAL A 67 -5.82 5.90 3.30
N LEU A 68 -5.07 6.49 4.22
CA LEU A 68 -5.24 7.85 4.73
C LEU A 68 -4.43 8.83 3.88
N ASP A 69 -4.95 10.03 3.64
CA ASP A 69 -4.14 11.10 3.06
C ASP A 69 -3.15 11.68 4.09
N SER A 70 -2.09 12.33 3.61
CA SER A 70 -1.07 12.94 4.47
C SER A 70 -1.63 14.02 5.39
N SER A 71 -2.75 14.65 5.01
CA SER A 71 -3.41 15.64 5.85
C SER A 71 -4.21 15.04 7.01
N GLY A 72 -4.48 13.73 6.98
CA GLY A 72 -5.34 13.05 7.96
C GLY A 72 -6.81 13.51 7.89
N GLN A 73 -7.26 14.03 6.74
CA GLN A 73 -8.63 14.52 6.55
C GLN A 73 -9.46 13.63 5.63
N LYS A 74 -8.80 12.78 4.83
CA LYS A 74 -9.47 11.93 3.84
C LYS A 74 -9.06 10.48 3.98
N ILE A 75 -10.00 9.61 3.66
CA ILE A 75 -9.75 8.18 3.42
C ILE A 75 -10.08 7.89 1.95
N PHE A 76 -9.24 7.07 1.32
CA PHE A 76 -9.54 6.45 0.03
C PHE A 76 -9.67 4.95 0.23
N SER A 77 -10.66 4.30 -0.40
CA SER A 77 -10.86 2.86 -0.23
C SER A 77 -11.50 2.20 -1.44
N GLY A 78 -11.21 0.92 -1.64
CA GLY A 78 -11.74 0.13 -2.73
C GLY A 78 -11.74 -1.37 -2.42
N GLY A 79 -12.51 -2.11 -3.20
CA GLY A 79 -12.54 -3.56 -3.10
C GLY A 79 -13.43 -4.24 -4.13
N ASP A 80 -14.07 -5.33 -3.71
CA ASP A 80 -14.80 -6.24 -4.60
C ASP A 80 -16.07 -5.64 -5.21
N ASP A 81 -16.57 -4.53 -4.68
CA ASP A 81 -17.73 -3.84 -5.25
C ASP A 81 -17.40 -2.89 -6.40
N LYS A 82 -16.12 -2.85 -6.84
CA LYS A 82 -15.68 -2.13 -8.04
C LYS A 82 -15.86 -0.62 -7.95
N ILE A 83 -15.84 -0.10 -6.72
CA ILE A 83 -15.99 1.32 -6.45
C ILE A 83 -14.79 1.83 -5.67
N ILE A 84 -14.18 2.92 -6.15
CA ILE A 84 -13.29 3.76 -5.36
C ILE A 84 -14.16 4.74 -4.59
N ARG A 85 -14.03 4.77 -3.26
CA ARG A 85 -14.73 5.70 -2.37
C ARG A 85 -13.75 6.67 -1.73
N PHE A 86 -14.20 7.91 -1.64
CA PHE A 86 -13.52 9.02 -1.00
C PHE A 86 -14.38 9.48 0.18
N TRP A 87 -13.76 9.53 1.35
CA TRP A 87 -14.43 9.82 2.61
C TRP A 87 -13.82 11.04 3.28
N ASP A 88 -14.67 11.85 3.90
CA ASP A 88 -14.26 12.95 4.77
C ASP A 88 -14.21 12.43 6.21
N ILE A 89 -13.05 12.52 6.86
CA ILE A 89 -12.84 12.02 8.23
C ILE A 89 -13.53 12.91 9.26
N ARG A 90 -13.71 14.20 9.00
CA ARG A 90 -14.37 15.10 9.94
C ARG A 90 -15.87 14.82 10.02
N THR A 91 -16.51 14.49 8.90
CA THR A 91 -17.94 14.18 8.85
C THR A 91 -18.24 12.68 8.89
N MET A 92 -17.23 11.84 8.69
CA MET A 92 -17.35 10.38 8.56
C MET A 92 -18.32 9.95 7.44
N THR A 93 -18.34 10.69 6.33
CA THR A 93 -19.24 10.44 5.19
C THR A 93 -18.50 10.27 3.87
N GLU A 94 -19.05 9.44 2.99
CA GLU A 94 -18.65 9.38 1.58
C GLU A 94 -19.03 10.68 0.87
N PHE A 95 -18.07 11.32 0.18
CA PHE A 95 -18.34 12.54 -0.62
C PHE A 95 -18.11 12.34 -2.13
N LYS A 96 -17.38 11.30 -2.53
CA LYS A 96 -17.18 10.94 -3.94
C LYS A 96 -17.07 9.42 -4.10
N LYS A 97 -17.63 8.91 -5.19
CA LYS A 97 -17.54 7.50 -5.61
C LYS A 97 -17.27 7.39 -7.10
N ILE A 98 -16.45 6.42 -7.49
CA ILE A 98 -16.07 6.17 -8.89
C ILE A 98 -16.21 4.68 -9.16
N GLU A 99 -16.95 4.33 -10.21
CA GLU A 99 -17.08 2.94 -10.67
C GLU A 99 -15.94 2.60 -11.64
N THR A 100 -15.24 1.51 -11.36
CA THR A 100 -14.02 1.10 -12.09
C THR A 100 -14.27 -0.04 -13.07
N GLY A 101 -15.44 -0.67 -13.06
CA GLY A 101 -15.76 -1.86 -13.86
C GLY A 101 -15.11 -3.17 -13.37
N HIS A 102 -13.97 -3.07 -12.67
CA HIS A 102 -13.21 -4.17 -12.09
C HIS A 102 -12.99 -3.96 -10.58
N PRO A 103 -12.84 -5.04 -9.77
CA PRO A 103 -12.49 -4.92 -8.36
C PRO A 103 -11.20 -4.12 -8.17
N VAL A 104 -11.16 -3.27 -7.14
CA VAL A 104 -9.93 -2.56 -6.77
C VAL A 104 -9.00 -3.53 -6.03
N SER A 105 -7.76 -3.63 -6.51
CA SER A 105 -6.74 -4.54 -6.00
C SER A 105 -5.90 -3.89 -4.89
N SER A 106 -5.31 -2.72 -5.16
CA SER A 106 -4.43 -1.98 -4.25
C SER A 106 -4.56 -0.48 -4.43
N MET A 107 -4.33 0.26 -3.35
CA MET A 107 -4.15 1.71 -3.30
C MET A 107 -2.82 2.05 -2.63
N GLU A 108 -2.19 3.13 -3.08
CA GLU A 108 -0.97 3.69 -2.50
C GLU A 108 -0.99 5.20 -2.69
N ILE A 109 -0.55 5.97 -1.69
CA ILE A 109 -0.23 7.39 -1.89
C ILE A 109 1.28 7.50 -2.03
N ASN A 110 1.73 8.23 -3.06
CA ASN A 110 3.15 8.42 -3.30
C ASN A 110 3.81 9.25 -2.18
N ARG A 111 5.15 9.28 -2.17
CA ARG A 111 5.95 9.79 -1.05
C ARG A 111 5.64 11.24 -0.63
N ASP A 112 5.32 12.12 -1.59
CA ASP A 112 5.01 13.53 -1.30
C ASP A 112 3.54 13.77 -0.94
N GLY A 113 2.71 12.72 -0.91
CA GLY A 113 1.31 12.81 -0.54
C GLY A 113 0.38 13.33 -1.64
N THR A 114 0.90 13.65 -2.83
CA THR A 114 0.12 14.38 -3.86
C THR A 114 -0.67 13.48 -4.80
N ILE A 115 -0.24 12.22 -4.98
CA ILE A 115 -0.81 11.29 -5.95
C ILE A 115 -1.25 10.01 -5.26
N LEU A 116 -2.53 9.69 -5.40
CA LEU A 116 -3.10 8.38 -5.11
C LEU A 116 -3.01 7.51 -6.35
N ILE A 117 -2.31 6.38 -6.22
CA ILE A 117 -2.24 5.29 -7.18
C ILE A 117 -3.32 4.27 -6.83
N VAL A 118 -4.13 3.87 -7.81
CA VAL A 118 -5.16 2.84 -7.65
C VAL A 118 -5.04 1.82 -8.78
N THR A 119 -5.05 0.54 -8.43
CA THR A 119 -5.01 -0.59 -9.37
C THR A 119 -6.33 -1.33 -9.38
N TYR A 120 -6.86 -1.65 -10.56
CA TYR A 120 -8.09 -2.43 -10.73
C TYR A 120 -8.10 -3.11 -12.11
N GLY A 121 -8.39 -4.42 -12.14
CA GLY A 121 -8.25 -5.20 -13.38
C GLY A 121 -6.84 -5.01 -13.95
N ASN A 122 -6.75 -4.68 -15.24
CA ASN A 122 -5.50 -4.37 -15.91
C ASN A 122 -5.16 -2.86 -15.96
N GLU A 123 -5.77 -2.02 -15.13
CA GLU A 123 -5.54 -0.57 -15.14
C GLU A 123 -4.78 -0.11 -13.89
N VAL A 124 -3.83 0.82 -14.09
CA VAL A 124 -3.24 1.65 -13.04
C VAL A 124 -3.68 3.09 -13.27
N SER A 125 -4.33 3.69 -12.27
CA SER A 125 -4.84 5.05 -12.33
C SER A 125 -4.21 5.94 -11.26
N PHE A 126 -4.08 7.22 -11.59
CA PHE A 126 -3.42 8.23 -10.76
C PHE A 126 -4.38 9.38 -10.52
N TRP A 127 -4.49 9.79 -9.26
CA TRP A 127 -5.46 10.77 -8.80
C TRP A 127 -4.77 11.81 -7.94
N ASP A 128 -5.13 13.07 -8.11
CA ASP A 128 -4.67 14.13 -7.24
C ASP A 128 -5.38 13.99 -5.88
N THR A 129 -4.63 13.86 -4.79
CA THR A 129 -5.20 13.62 -3.45
C THR A 129 -5.97 14.82 -2.91
N SER A 130 -5.60 16.03 -3.34
CA SER A 130 -6.18 17.28 -2.84
C SER A 130 -7.54 17.56 -3.47
N SER A 131 -7.61 17.55 -4.80
CA SER A 131 -8.82 17.76 -5.60
C SER A 131 -9.66 16.50 -5.77
N CYS A 132 -9.08 15.32 -5.53
CA CYS A 132 -9.69 14.02 -5.77
C CYS A 132 -10.05 13.78 -7.25
N GLU A 133 -9.39 14.45 -8.19
CA GLU A 133 -9.61 14.29 -9.63
C GLU A 133 -8.62 13.30 -10.26
N LYS A 134 -9.10 12.56 -11.27
CA LYS A 134 -8.25 11.63 -12.04
C LYS A 134 -7.27 12.45 -12.86
N ILE A 135 -5.98 12.20 -12.65
CA ILE A 135 -4.90 12.82 -13.44
C ILE A 135 -4.76 12.06 -14.76
N LYS A 136 -4.57 10.74 -14.67
CA LYS A 136 -4.36 9.85 -15.83
C LYS A 136 -4.53 8.37 -15.44
N SER A 137 -4.51 7.50 -16.43
CA SER A 137 -4.46 6.05 -16.25
C SER A 137 -3.78 5.36 -17.41
N PHE A 138 -3.23 4.19 -17.13
CA PHE A 138 -2.55 3.35 -18.11
C PHE A 138 -3.07 1.91 -18.01
N GLU A 139 -3.32 1.32 -19.16
CA GLU A 139 -3.65 -0.10 -19.29
C GLU A 139 -2.35 -0.92 -19.32
N CYS A 140 -2.36 -2.03 -18.60
CA CYS A 140 -1.25 -2.97 -18.48
C CYS A 140 -1.56 -4.26 -19.26
N PRO A 141 -0.53 -5.05 -19.60
CA PRO A 141 -0.72 -6.28 -20.38
C PRO A 141 -1.48 -7.41 -19.68
N CYS A 142 -1.72 -7.30 -18.37
CA CYS A 142 -2.43 -8.28 -17.55
C CYS A 142 -3.12 -7.59 -16.36
N ASP A 143 -3.90 -8.36 -15.60
CA ASP A 143 -4.44 -7.90 -14.33
C ASP A 143 -3.31 -7.53 -13.36
N ILE A 144 -3.42 -6.34 -12.77
CA ILE A 144 -2.45 -5.75 -11.84
C ILE A 144 -2.99 -5.83 -10.42
N TYR A 145 -2.15 -6.35 -9.51
CA TYR A 145 -2.50 -6.46 -8.10
C TYR A 145 -1.91 -5.34 -7.27
N SER A 146 -0.79 -4.76 -7.69
CA SER A 146 -0.13 -3.68 -6.99
C SER A 146 0.72 -2.84 -7.96
N ALA A 147 0.78 -1.54 -7.70
CA ALA A 147 1.65 -0.61 -8.39
C ALA A 147 2.20 0.41 -7.40
N SER A 148 3.34 1.01 -7.73
CA SER A 148 4.00 2.04 -6.92
C SER A 148 4.68 3.07 -7.82
N LEU A 149 4.55 4.34 -7.46
CA LEU A 149 5.10 5.47 -8.21
C LEU A 149 6.48 5.86 -7.65
N HIS A 150 7.46 6.04 -8.52
CA HIS A 150 8.77 6.51 -8.10
C HIS A 150 8.67 7.92 -7.48
N PRO A 151 9.45 8.27 -6.44
CA PRO A 151 9.33 9.56 -5.74
C PRO A 151 9.45 10.80 -6.63
N ASP A 152 10.29 10.75 -7.68
CA ASP A 152 10.44 11.85 -8.65
C ASP A 152 9.40 11.89 -9.76
N LYS A 153 8.45 10.93 -9.77
CA LYS A 153 7.38 10.79 -10.77
C LYS A 153 7.89 10.54 -12.21
N SER A 154 9.10 10.02 -12.39
CA SER A 154 9.62 9.63 -13.71
C SER A 154 9.00 8.33 -14.23
N CYS A 155 8.75 7.38 -13.34
CA CYS A 155 8.25 6.05 -13.68
C CYS A 155 7.40 5.46 -12.56
N PHE A 156 6.63 4.42 -12.90
CA PHE A 156 5.96 3.58 -11.93
C PHE A 156 6.23 2.11 -12.22
N VAL A 157 6.17 1.29 -11.18
CA VAL A 157 6.28 -0.17 -11.29
C VAL A 157 4.93 -0.80 -10.99
N ALA A 158 4.64 -1.91 -11.66
CA ALA A 158 3.41 -2.67 -11.48
C ALA A 158 3.69 -4.17 -11.50
N GLY A 159 2.94 -4.93 -10.69
CA GLY A 159 3.02 -6.38 -10.61
C GLY A 159 1.63 -7.00 -10.50
N GLY A 160 1.46 -8.17 -11.10
CA GLY A 160 0.15 -8.80 -11.20
C GLY A 160 0.19 -10.27 -11.59
N GLU A 161 -0.81 -10.70 -12.35
CA GLU A 161 -1.08 -12.11 -12.65
C GLU A 161 -0.01 -12.78 -13.53
N ASP A 162 0.66 -12.05 -14.42
CA ASP A 162 1.55 -12.63 -15.45
C ASP A 162 2.97 -12.99 -14.97
N PHE A 163 3.18 -12.91 -13.66
CA PHE A 163 4.44 -13.20 -12.95
C PHE A 163 5.56 -12.20 -13.26
N ARG A 164 5.27 -11.14 -14.02
CA ARG A 164 6.24 -10.10 -14.36
C ARG A 164 6.11 -8.91 -13.43
N LEU A 165 7.21 -8.18 -13.37
CA LEU A 165 7.21 -6.79 -12.97
C LEU A 165 7.35 -5.93 -14.20
N PHE A 166 6.51 -4.92 -14.30
CA PHE A 166 6.56 -3.91 -15.32
C PHE A 166 7.10 -2.61 -14.74
N LYS A 167 7.84 -1.89 -15.57
CA LYS A 167 8.23 -0.50 -15.32
C LYS A 167 7.76 0.33 -16.49
N PHE A 168 7.01 1.37 -16.19
CA PHE A 168 6.43 2.27 -17.18
C PHE A 168 6.90 3.69 -16.95
N ASP A 169 7.06 4.44 -18.03
CA ASP A 169 7.23 5.88 -17.99
C ASP A 169 5.93 6.54 -17.51
N TYR A 170 6.00 7.38 -16.48
CA TYR A 170 4.80 7.96 -15.86
C TYR A 170 4.11 9.01 -16.73
N GLU A 171 4.85 9.67 -17.62
CA GLU A 171 4.27 10.70 -18.47
C GLU A 171 3.57 10.12 -19.69
N THR A 172 4.19 9.12 -20.32
CA THR A 172 3.74 8.56 -21.59
C THR A 172 3.00 7.23 -21.43
N GLY A 173 3.14 6.53 -20.31
CA GLY A 173 2.62 5.18 -20.11
C GLY A 173 3.37 4.11 -20.88
N LYS A 174 4.49 4.46 -21.53
CA LYS A 174 5.26 3.51 -22.33
C LYS A 174 5.98 2.51 -21.41
N GLU A 175 5.90 1.22 -21.74
CA GLU A 175 6.73 0.20 -21.09
C GLU A 175 8.21 0.52 -21.33
N LEU A 176 8.93 0.75 -20.23
CA LEU A 176 10.38 0.94 -20.22
C LEU A 176 11.06 -0.43 -20.15
N GLU A 177 10.61 -1.27 -19.22
CA GLU A 177 11.20 -2.57 -18.91
C GLU A 177 10.12 -3.53 -18.42
N SER A 178 10.30 -4.82 -18.70
CA SER A 178 9.56 -5.90 -18.03
C SER A 178 10.48 -7.04 -17.62
N TYR A 179 10.31 -7.49 -16.37
CA TYR A 179 11.20 -8.44 -15.72
C TYR A 179 10.49 -9.76 -15.49
N LYS A 180 11.00 -10.83 -16.11
CA LYS A 180 10.62 -12.21 -15.79
C LYS A 180 11.52 -12.72 -14.67
N GLY A 181 11.15 -12.40 -13.43
CA GLY A 181 11.87 -12.90 -12.25
C GLY A 181 11.09 -13.92 -11.46
N HIS A 182 9.82 -13.62 -11.19
CA HIS A 182 8.97 -14.46 -10.35
C HIS A 182 8.41 -15.66 -11.11
N PHE A 183 8.08 -16.70 -10.35
CA PHE A 183 7.46 -17.93 -10.86
C PHE A 183 5.98 -18.07 -10.47
N GLY A 184 5.39 -16.99 -9.97
CA GLY A 184 3.97 -16.90 -9.61
C GLY A 184 3.51 -15.45 -9.57
N PRO A 185 2.21 -15.20 -9.37
CA PRO A 185 1.65 -13.85 -9.36
C PRO A 185 2.38 -12.91 -8.40
N VAL A 186 2.55 -11.66 -8.80
CA VAL A 186 3.17 -10.62 -7.97
C VAL A 186 2.05 -9.87 -7.25
N HIS A 187 1.93 -10.07 -5.95
CA HIS A 187 0.85 -9.51 -5.15
C HIS A 187 1.14 -8.11 -4.63
N CYS A 188 2.41 -7.75 -4.44
CA CYS A 188 2.80 -6.44 -3.98
C CYS A 188 4.08 -5.96 -4.65
N VAL A 189 4.14 -4.67 -4.94
CA VAL A 189 5.35 -3.96 -5.38
C VAL A 189 5.40 -2.58 -4.75
N ARG A 190 6.57 -2.16 -4.25
CA ARG A 190 6.77 -0.83 -3.64
C ARG A 190 8.16 -0.29 -3.94
N PHE A 191 8.24 0.99 -4.31
CA PHE A 191 9.51 1.72 -4.29
C PHE A 191 10.00 1.96 -2.87
N SER A 192 11.32 1.99 -2.69
CA SER A 192 11.93 2.55 -1.49
C SER A 192 11.68 4.06 -1.43
N PRO A 193 11.68 4.68 -0.23
CA PRO A 193 11.45 6.12 -0.09
C PRO A 193 12.45 7.01 -0.84
N ASP A 194 13.66 6.52 -1.07
CA ASP A 194 14.71 7.18 -1.86
C ASP A 194 14.60 6.89 -3.38
N GLY A 195 13.72 5.98 -3.80
CA GLY A 195 13.53 5.58 -5.20
C GLY A 195 14.66 4.70 -5.79
N GLU A 196 15.66 4.35 -4.99
CA GLU A 196 16.84 3.63 -5.44
C GLU A 196 16.56 2.15 -5.74
N LEU A 197 15.66 1.57 -4.96
CA LEU A 197 15.22 0.18 -5.05
C LEU A 197 13.70 0.10 -5.17
N TYR A 198 13.22 -1.06 -5.60
CA TYR A 198 11.85 -1.49 -5.36
C TYR A 198 11.84 -2.94 -4.92
N ALA A 199 10.85 -3.29 -4.10
CA ALA A 199 10.63 -4.64 -3.61
C ALA A 199 9.38 -5.23 -4.26
N SER A 200 9.38 -6.53 -4.50
CA SER A 200 8.21 -7.28 -4.96
C SER A 200 8.00 -8.55 -4.16
N GLY A 201 6.75 -8.86 -3.82
CA GLY A 201 6.36 -10.11 -3.17
C GLY A 201 5.45 -10.94 -4.06
N SER A 202 5.73 -12.24 -4.16
CA SER A 202 5.04 -13.15 -5.08
C SER A 202 4.50 -14.40 -4.39
N GLU A 203 3.47 -15.00 -4.99
CA GLU A 203 2.95 -16.32 -4.64
C GLU A 203 4.00 -17.43 -4.79
N ASP A 204 5.12 -17.20 -5.50
CA ASP A 204 6.24 -18.13 -5.57
C ASP A 204 7.01 -18.29 -4.24
N GLY A 205 6.56 -17.63 -3.18
CA GLY A 205 7.13 -17.70 -1.84
C GLY A 205 8.37 -16.83 -1.67
N THR A 206 8.68 -15.94 -2.64
CA THR A 206 9.85 -15.07 -2.58
C THR A 206 9.48 -13.59 -2.51
N LEU A 207 10.34 -12.85 -1.81
CA LEU A 207 10.46 -11.40 -1.95
C LEU A 207 11.74 -11.11 -2.73
N ARG A 208 11.68 -10.16 -3.66
CA ARG A 208 12.83 -9.74 -4.46
C ARG A 208 13.06 -8.25 -4.36
N LEU A 209 14.33 -7.86 -4.38
CA LEU A 209 14.77 -6.48 -4.45
C LEU A 209 15.35 -6.21 -5.83
N TRP A 210 15.01 -5.05 -6.36
CA TRP A 210 15.34 -4.63 -7.71
C TRP A 210 15.95 -3.24 -7.66
N GLN A 211 16.97 -3.01 -8.48
CA GLN A 211 17.57 -1.69 -8.61
C GLN A 211 16.77 -0.87 -9.63
N ASN A 212 16.44 0.37 -9.28
CA ASN A 212 15.78 1.26 -10.24
C ASN A 212 16.73 1.74 -11.35
N THR A 213 18.01 1.98 -10.99
CA THR A 213 19.09 2.34 -11.91
C THR A 213 20.16 1.27 -11.90
N VAL A 214 20.36 0.59 -13.04
CA VAL A 214 21.33 -0.49 -13.20
C VAL A 214 22.76 0.02 -12.97
N GLY A 215 23.55 -0.73 -12.21
CA GLY A 215 24.99 -0.46 -12.02
C GLY A 215 25.35 0.33 -10.77
N LYS A 216 24.36 0.75 -9.98
CA LYS A 216 24.62 1.31 -8.65
C LYS A 216 24.79 0.16 -7.66
N THR A 217 25.98 0.05 -7.06
CA THR A 217 26.28 -1.00 -6.08
C THR A 217 25.74 -0.59 -4.72
N TYR A 218 24.72 -1.28 -4.25
CA TYR A 218 24.24 -1.17 -2.88
C TYR A 218 24.94 -2.26 -2.06
N GLY A 219 25.42 -1.91 -0.86
CA GLY A 219 26.23 -2.79 -0.02
C GLY A 219 25.59 -4.15 0.26
N LEU A 220 26.39 -5.10 0.75
CA LEU A 220 25.91 -6.44 1.08
C LEU A 220 25.07 -6.39 2.37
N TRP A 221 23.78 -6.67 2.27
CA TRP A 221 22.90 -6.80 3.43
C TRP A 221 22.89 -8.27 3.87
N LYS A 222 23.31 -8.53 5.12
CA LYS A 222 23.19 -9.85 5.75
C LYS A 222 21.97 -9.81 6.67
N ALA A 223 21.01 -10.72 6.45
CA ALA A 223 19.95 -10.96 7.43
C ALA A 223 20.61 -11.47 8.72
N LEU A 224 20.45 -10.74 9.81
CA LEU A 224 20.92 -11.17 11.12
C LEU A 224 19.83 -12.05 11.74
N ASN A 225 20.21 -13.27 12.14
CA ASN A 225 19.32 -14.11 12.94
C ASN A 225 19.27 -13.52 14.35
N GLY A 226 18.06 -13.37 14.91
CA GLY A 226 17.82 -12.66 16.18
C GLY A 226 18.51 -13.21 17.44
N GLU A 227 19.34 -14.26 17.31
CA GLU A 227 20.10 -14.83 18.42
C GLU A 227 21.43 -14.10 18.70
N GLU A 228 21.96 -13.29 17.77
CA GLU A 228 23.26 -12.63 17.94
C GLU A 228 23.25 -11.42 18.90
N ASN A 229 22.08 -10.91 19.31
CA ASN A 229 21.99 -9.73 20.18
C ASN A 229 22.17 -9.99 21.69
N ASN A 230 22.25 -11.25 22.12
CA ASN A 230 22.38 -11.58 23.56
C ASN A 230 23.83 -11.82 24.04
N ALA A 231 24.84 -11.62 23.19
CA ALA A 231 26.22 -11.99 23.51
C ALA A 231 27.16 -10.86 23.95
N THR A 232 26.76 -9.58 23.93
CA THR A 232 27.69 -8.45 24.16
C THR A 232 27.52 -7.64 25.45
N GLU A 233 26.60 -7.97 26.35
CA GLU A 233 26.47 -7.21 27.62
C GLU A 233 27.25 -7.76 28.82
N ASN A 234 28.05 -8.82 28.69
CA ASN A 234 28.90 -9.31 29.78
C ASN A 234 30.38 -9.28 29.41
N GLY A 235 31.03 -8.12 29.57
CA GLY A 235 32.42 -7.93 29.14
C GLY A 235 33.21 -6.75 29.70
N LYS A 236 33.23 -6.61 31.04
CA LYS A 236 34.28 -6.02 31.91
C LYS A 236 34.51 -4.49 31.97
N VAL A 237 34.61 -4.07 33.24
CA VAL A 237 35.32 -2.92 33.84
C VAL A 237 36.73 -2.75 33.30
#